data_AF-A0A6G2RN47-F1
#
_entry.id   AF-A0A6G2RN47-F1
#
_cell.length_a   1.000
_cell.length_b   1.000
_cell.length_c   1.000
_cell.angle_alpha   90.00
_cell.angle_beta   90.00
_cell.angle_gamma   90.00
#
_symmetry.space_group_name_H-M   'P 1'
#
loop_
_entity.id
_entity.type
_entity.pdbx_description
1 polymer ?
#
loop_
_entity_poly.entity_id
_entity_poly.type
_entity_poly.pdbx_seq_one_letter_code
_entity_poly.pdbx_strand_id
1 'polypeptide(L)'
;MPEDPNASAPQPDSDERQEPEPQPGPGPVQSWAPLRDRTHWATLVVLPLLGAISFWAVQGLWGWIWGEISGPPGLTAYTAGPTPCTPATLPLVLQAKTDEAIVVTGIRVNVLSAEALPKGGEQPPPPKNCAVTAHEPMFDVNLTQTPISVVPTTRRAEPDRTDFPFTVSADHPKQLTLRINPGRRDVRFSLKVEWVADGEYGSAILDNGSDRDPRKGPGYRVTG
;
A
#
# COMPACT_ATOMS: atom_id res chain seq x y z
N MET A 1 64.37 -9.35 15.46
CA MET A 1 65.31 -10.47 15.31
C MET A 1 65.69 -10.97 16.69
N PRO A 2 65.78 -12.29 16.95
CA PRO A 2 65.69 -13.48 16.08
C PRO A 2 64.42 -14.33 16.39
N GLU A 3 63.83 -15.11 15.48
CA GLU A 3 64.27 -16.42 14.91
C GLU A 3 64.37 -17.49 16.01
N ASP A 4 63.79 -18.69 15.91
CA ASP A 4 63.99 -19.73 14.88
C ASP A 4 63.15 -21.01 15.31
N PRO A 5 63.19 -22.21 14.67
CA PRO A 5 62.70 -22.59 13.35
C PRO A 5 62.00 -23.98 13.33
N ASN A 6 61.77 -24.50 12.12
CA ASN A 6 61.81 -25.91 11.71
C ASN A 6 60.61 -26.84 11.97
N ALA A 7 60.28 -27.80 11.10
CA ALA A 7 60.36 -27.95 9.65
C ALA A 7 59.79 -29.33 9.29
N SER A 8 59.39 -29.45 8.02
CA SER A 8 59.53 -30.62 7.15
C SER A 8 58.29 -31.46 6.83
N ALA A 9 57.92 -31.34 5.56
CA ALA A 9 57.25 -32.33 4.71
C ALA A 9 58.14 -33.59 4.52
N PRO A 10 57.65 -34.66 3.85
CA PRO A 10 57.74 -34.68 2.38
C PRO A 10 56.56 -35.36 1.64
N GLN A 11 56.42 -35.02 0.36
CA GLN A 11 55.72 -35.75 -0.71
C GLN A 11 56.69 -36.79 -1.32
N PRO A 12 56.21 -37.91 -1.91
CA PRO A 12 56.24 -38.08 -3.39
C PRO A 12 55.01 -38.89 -3.90
N ASP A 13 54.41 -38.66 -5.07
CA ASP A 13 54.82 -38.75 -6.48
C ASP A 13 54.85 -40.18 -7.08
N SER A 14 54.49 -40.27 -8.38
CA SER A 14 54.49 -41.45 -9.30
C SER A 14 53.34 -42.47 -9.17
N ASP A 15 52.80 -43.13 -10.21
CA ASP A 15 52.94 -43.06 -11.67
C ASP A 15 51.86 -43.99 -12.30
N GLU A 16 51.40 -43.63 -13.50
CA GLU A 16 51.31 -44.51 -14.68
C GLU A 16 50.36 -45.77 -14.76
N ARG A 17 49.49 -45.73 -15.79
CA ARG A 17 49.12 -46.78 -16.78
C ARG A 17 47.88 -47.68 -16.66
N GLN A 18 47.16 -47.61 -17.80
CA GLN A 18 46.60 -48.69 -18.64
C GLN A 18 45.19 -49.26 -18.35
N GLU A 19 44.32 -48.93 -19.30
CA GLU A 19 43.11 -49.63 -19.71
C GLU A 19 43.40 -51.11 -20.06
N PRO A 20 42.46 -51.99 -19.72
CA PRO A 20 42.11 -53.08 -20.62
C PRO A 20 40.58 -53.19 -20.82
N GLU A 21 40.21 -53.23 -22.10
CA GLU A 21 38.92 -53.69 -22.61
C GLU A 21 38.62 -55.13 -22.17
N PRO A 22 37.32 -55.48 -22.00
CA PRO A 22 36.89 -56.81 -22.43
C PRO A 22 35.57 -56.77 -23.23
N GLN A 23 35.59 -57.32 -24.45
CA GLN A 23 34.43 -57.97 -25.09
C GLN A 23 34.51 -59.49 -24.81
N PRO A 24 33.39 -60.25 -24.64
CA PRO A 24 32.48 -60.57 -25.77
C PRO A 24 31.00 -60.89 -25.41
N GLY A 25 30.11 -60.89 -26.43
CA GLY A 25 28.89 -61.73 -26.43
C GLY A 25 27.61 -61.10 -27.03
N PRO A 26 26.97 -61.72 -28.04
CA PRO A 26 25.85 -61.13 -28.79
C PRO A 26 24.50 -61.39 -28.12
N GLY A 27 23.67 -60.36 -28.00
CA GLY A 27 22.26 -60.44 -27.57
C GLY A 27 21.37 -59.66 -28.53
N PRO A 28 20.17 -60.18 -28.87
CA PRO A 28 19.37 -59.66 -29.97
C PRO A 28 18.66 -58.35 -29.62
N VAL A 29 18.42 -57.59 -30.69
CA VAL A 29 17.66 -56.35 -30.76
C VAL A 29 16.27 -56.47 -30.08
N GLN A 30 16.02 -55.66 -29.06
CA GLN A 30 14.69 -55.20 -28.62
C GLN A 30 14.76 -53.65 -28.58
N SER A 31 14.38 -52.91 -29.62
CA SER A 31 13.03 -52.66 -30.13
C SER A 31 12.08 -52.02 -29.09
N TRP A 32 11.97 -50.68 -29.18
CA TRP A 32 10.86 -49.78 -28.81
C TRP A 32 10.51 -49.55 -27.33
N ALA A 33 10.95 -48.41 -26.76
CA ALA A 33 10.12 -47.20 -26.51
C ALA A 33 10.78 -46.24 -25.50
N PRO A 34 10.72 -44.90 -25.71
CA PRO A 34 11.24 -43.92 -24.77
C PRO A 34 10.15 -43.53 -23.77
N LEU A 35 10.25 -43.99 -22.53
CA LEU A 35 9.47 -43.41 -21.42
C LEU A 35 10.18 -42.13 -20.95
N ARG A 36 9.96 -41.10 -21.78
CA ARG A 36 10.18 -39.69 -21.49
C ARG A 36 9.33 -39.34 -20.27
N ASP A 37 9.98 -39.36 -19.11
CA ASP A 37 9.37 -39.06 -17.83
C ASP A 37 8.95 -37.58 -17.79
N ARG A 38 7.67 -37.34 -18.09
CA ARG A 38 7.04 -36.01 -18.16
C ARG A 38 6.83 -35.39 -16.77
N THR A 39 7.20 -36.09 -15.72
CA THR A 39 6.81 -35.74 -14.34
C THR A 39 7.79 -34.77 -13.66
N HIS A 40 9.05 -34.70 -14.11
CA HIS A 40 10.06 -33.83 -13.50
C HIS A 40 10.00 -32.36 -13.94
N TRP A 41 9.40 -32.07 -15.11
CA TRP A 41 9.30 -30.70 -15.62
C TRP A 41 8.20 -29.89 -14.93
N ALA A 42 7.14 -30.55 -14.47
CA ALA A 42 6.04 -29.88 -13.76
C ALA A 42 6.51 -29.30 -12.42
N THR A 43 7.39 -29.99 -11.70
CA THR A 43 7.82 -29.57 -10.35
C THR A 43 8.75 -28.36 -10.36
N LEU A 44 9.62 -28.22 -11.36
CA LEU A 44 10.60 -27.11 -11.41
C LEU A 44 10.03 -25.80 -11.98
N VAL A 45 8.97 -25.86 -12.78
CA VAL A 45 8.35 -24.66 -13.37
C VAL A 45 7.12 -24.21 -12.58
N VAL A 46 6.32 -25.13 -12.04
CA VAL A 46 5.03 -24.78 -11.40
C VAL A 46 5.20 -24.27 -9.97
N LEU A 47 6.17 -24.78 -9.19
CA LEU A 47 6.41 -24.31 -7.82
C LEU A 47 6.90 -22.85 -7.70
N PRO A 48 7.85 -22.35 -8.51
CA PRO A 48 8.19 -20.93 -8.48
C PRO A 48 7.06 -20.04 -9.04
N LEU A 49 6.26 -20.54 -9.98
CA LEU A 49 5.07 -19.81 -10.48
C LEU A 49 3.97 -19.70 -9.42
N LEU A 50 3.68 -20.77 -8.66
CA LEU A 50 2.75 -20.72 -7.54
C LEU A 50 3.27 -19.89 -6.36
N GLY A 51 4.58 -19.90 -6.10
CA GLY A 51 5.23 -19.01 -5.13
C GLY A 51 5.14 -17.53 -5.52
N ALA A 52 5.32 -17.21 -6.80
CA ALA A 52 5.15 -15.84 -7.31
C ALA A 52 3.69 -15.38 -7.28
N ILE A 53 2.73 -16.27 -7.60
CA ILE A 53 1.30 -15.95 -7.52
C ILE A 53 0.83 -15.75 -6.07
N SER A 54 1.41 -16.46 -5.10
CA SER A 54 1.03 -16.29 -3.68
C SER A 54 1.57 -15.00 -3.07
N PHE A 55 2.71 -14.47 -3.53
CA PHE A 55 3.16 -13.13 -3.14
C PHE A 55 2.23 -12.02 -3.70
N TRP A 56 1.68 -12.23 -4.90
CA TRP A 56 0.65 -11.35 -5.48
C TRP A 56 -0.75 -11.56 -4.90
N ALA A 57 -1.08 -12.73 -4.36
CA ALA A 57 -2.42 -13.00 -3.82
C ALA A 57 -2.67 -12.34 -2.45
N VAL A 58 -1.62 -12.11 -1.64
CA VAL A 58 -1.76 -11.37 -0.37
C VAL A 58 -1.90 -9.86 -0.61
N GLN A 59 -1.40 -9.34 -1.74
CA GLN A 59 -1.67 -7.96 -2.19
C GLN A 59 -2.91 -7.84 -3.10
N GLY A 60 -3.28 -8.91 -3.79
CA GLY A 60 -4.39 -8.96 -4.77
C GLY A 60 -5.75 -9.27 -4.16
N LEU A 61 -5.83 -9.59 -2.87
CA LEU A 61 -7.07 -9.69 -2.11
C LEU A 61 -7.49 -8.35 -1.48
N TRP A 62 -7.14 -7.24 -2.13
CA TRP A 62 -7.71 -5.90 -1.91
C TRP A 62 -8.38 -5.43 -3.21
N GLY A 63 -9.33 -6.22 -3.72
CA GLY A 63 -10.13 -5.94 -4.92
C GLY A 63 -11.20 -4.85 -4.72
N TRP A 64 -10.83 -3.68 -4.21
CA TRP A 64 -11.71 -2.53 -4.04
C TRP A 64 -11.16 -1.30 -4.80
N ILE A 65 -11.73 -1.07 -5.99
CA ILE A 65 -11.86 0.19 -6.75
C ILE A 65 -10.96 1.36 -6.29
N TRP A 66 -9.90 1.68 -7.06
CA TRP A 66 -9.01 2.81 -6.76
C TRP A 66 -9.12 3.96 -7.77
N GLY A 67 -9.21 5.20 -7.26
CA GLY A 67 -8.71 6.39 -7.93
C GLY A 67 -7.30 6.65 -7.42
N GLU A 68 -6.28 6.37 -8.23
CA GLU A 68 -4.88 6.66 -7.94
C GLU A 68 -4.55 8.05 -8.49
N ILE A 69 -4.10 8.97 -7.65
CA ILE A 69 -3.71 10.31 -8.10
C ILE A 69 -2.22 10.49 -7.85
N SER A 70 -1.49 10.55 -8.97
CA SER A 70 -0.04 10.59 -9.03
C SER A 70 0.46 12.03 -9.24
N GLY A 71 0.96 12.69 -8.19
CA GLY A 71 1.72 13.94 -8.33
C GLY A 71 3.24 13.66 -8.28
N PRO A 72 4.07 14.27 -9.14
CA PRO A 72 5.53 14.19 -9.00
C PRO A 72 6.11 15.25 -8.02
N PRO A 73 7.12 14.93 -7.19
CA PRO A 73 7.52 13.60 -6.70
C PRO A 73 6.76 13.16 -5.43
N GLY A 74 5.87 12.18 -5.58
CA GLY A 74 6.08 10.96 -4.82
C GLY A 74 5.11 10.64 -3.68
N LEU A 75 4.00 11.34 -3.50
CA LEU A 75 2.98 10.90 -2.54
C LEU A 75 1.81 10.22 -3.28
N THR A 76 1.44 9.02 -2.85
CA THR A 76 0.12 8.46 -3.17
C THR A 76 -0.79 8.59 -1.96
N ALA A 77 -1.99 9.08 -2.22
CA ALA A 77 -3.02 9.22 -1.21
C ALA A 77 -4.26 8.45 -1.67
N TYR A 78 -4.85 7.70 -0.76
CA TYR A 78 -5.99 6.83 -1.06
C TYR A 78 -7.09 6.96 -0.03
N THR A 79 -8.34 6.85 -0.47
CA THR A 79 -9.49 6.85 0.44
C THR A 79 -10.65 6.07 -0.14
N ALA A 80 -11.39 5.37 0.74
CA ALA A 80 -12.60 4.63 0.39
C ALA A 80 -13.86 5.51 0.28
N GLY A 81 -13.73 6.83 0.51
CA GLY A 81 -14.87 7.74 0.61
C GLY A 81 -15.53 7.74 2.00
N PRO A 82 -16.44 8.69 2.27
CA PRO A 82 -17.03 8.83 3.60
C PRO A 82 -17.94 7.65 3.93
N THR A 83 -17.81 7.10 5.14
CA THR A 83 -18.74 6.09 5.66
C THR A 83 -20.14 6.69 5.82
N PRO A 84 -21.22 5.90 5.60
CA PRO A 84 -22.60 6.31 5.87
C PRO A 84 -22.95 6.43 7.37
N CYS A 85 -21.95 6.39 8.26
CA CYS A 85 -22.11 6.51 9.69
C CYS A 85 -22.25 7.97 10.14
N THR A 86 -22.79 8.17 11.35
CA THR A 86 -22.85 9.49 11.99
C THR A 86 -22.06 9.45 13.30
N PRO A 87 -20.98 10.25 13.45
CA PRO A 87 -20.39 11.15 12.44
C PRO A 87 -19.77 10.38 11.27
N ALA A 88 -19.74 11.00 10.09
CA ALA A 88 -19.12 10.38 8.92
C ALA A 88 -17.61 10.34 9.12
N THR A 89 -17.00 9.21 8.77
CA THR A 89 -15.55 9.01 8.82
C THR A 89 -15.01 8.77 7.44
N LEU A 90 -13.84 9.30 7.14
CA LEU A 90 -13.17 9.17 5.85
C LEU A 90 -11.76 8.64 6.12
N PRO A 91 -11.52 7.33 5.91
CA PRO A 91 -10.18 6.76 6.07
C PRO A 91 -9.28 7.27 4.95
N LEU A 92 -8.07 7.69 5.30
CA LEU A 92 -7.05 8.20 4.38
C LEU A 92 -5.75 7.44 4.61
N VAL A 93 -5.21 6.86 3.54
CA VAL A 93 -3.90 6.21 3.55
C VAL A 93 -2.94 7.06 2.73
N LEU A 94 -1.78 7.37 3.31
CA LEU A 94 -0.71 8.15 2.70
C LEU A 94 0.55 7.28 2.61
N GLN A 95 1.15 7.20 1.44
CA GLN A 95 2.35 6.40 1.20
C GLN A 95 3.29 7.12 0.22
N ALA A 96 4.59 7.11 0.50
CA ALA A 96 5.57 7.59 -0.46
C ALA A 96 5.73 6.57 -1.60
N LYS A 97 5.96 7.06 -2.81
CA LYS A 97 6.20 6.27 -4.02
C LYS A 97 7.65 5.85 -4.17
N THR A 98 8.54 6.57 -3.50
CA THR A 98 9.97 6.32 -3.48
C THR A 98 10.37 5.87 -2.07
N ASP A 99 11.57 5.30 -1.96
CA ASP A 99 12.14 4.90 -0.66
C ASP A 99 12.52 6.12 0.21
N GLU A 100 12.48 7.32 -0.38
CA GLU A 100 12.69 8.58 0.32
C GLU A 100 11.46 8.96 1.14
N ALA A 101 11.73 9.45 2.35
CA ALA A 101 10.70 9.86 3.27
C ALA A 101 10.13 11.24 2.90
N ILE A 102 8.82 11.35 2.84
CA ILE A 102 8.10 12.59 2.54
C ILE A 102 7.50 13.15 3.83
N VAL A 103 7.58 14.48 4.01
CA VAL A 103 6.96 15.16 5.14
C VAL A 103 5.59 15.68 4.74
N VAL A 104 4.53 15.11 5.30
CA VAL A 104 3.17 15.61 5.15
C VAL A 104 2.99 16.79 6.09
N THR A 105 2.69 17.96 5.52
CA THR A 105 2.62 19.23 6.25
C THR A 105 1.20 19.66 6.56
N GLY A 106 0.20 19.11 5.88
CA GLY A 106 -1.19 19.40 6.18
C GLY A 106 -2.20 18.71 5.26
N ILE A 107 -3.47 18.76 5.68
CA ILE A 107 -4.61 18.42 4.86
C ILE A 107 -5.54 19.63 4.83
N ARG A 108 -5.92 20.06 3.64
CA ARG A 108 -6.95 21.08 3.41
C ARG A 108 -8.20 20.44 2.85
N VAL A 109 -9.34 21.04 3.18
CA VAL A 109 -10.63 20.64 2.63
C VAL A 109 -11.21 21.80 1.83
N ASN A 110 -11.60 21.53 0.59
CA ASN A 110 -12.27 22.48 -0.27
C ASN A 110 -13.73 22.06 -0.42
N VAL A 111 -14.65 22.90 0.04
CA VAL A 111 -16.09 22.67 -0.18
C VAL A 111 -16.44 23.09 -1.61
N LEU A 112 -16.95 22.13 -2.38
CA LEU A 112 -17.38 22.29 -3.77
C LEU A 112 -18.84 22.74 -3.84
N SER A 113 -19.70 22.19 -2.98
CA SER A 113 -21.09 22.64 -2.81
C SER A 113 -21.58 22.37 -1.39
N ALA A 114 -22.52 23.17 -0.91
CA ALA A 114 -23.16 22.98 0.38
C ALA A 114 -24.63 23.40 0.29
N GLU A 115 -25.53 22.42 0.33
CA GLU A 115 -26.98 22.60 0.19
C GLU A 115 -27.68 22.32 1.52
N ALA A 116 -28.78 23.03 1.79
CA ALA A 116 -29.62 22.73 2.94
C ALA A 116 -30.33 21.40 2.73
N LEU A 117 -30.48 20.61 3.79
CA LEU A 117 -31.22 19.35 3.72
C LEU A 117 -32.68 19.62 3.31
N PRO A 118 -33.28 18.74 2.47
CA PRO A 118 -34.71 18.81 2.19
C PRO A 118 -35.49 18.77 3.50
N LYS A 119 -36.49 19.66 3.65
CA LYS A 119 -37.33 19.73 4.86
C LYS A 119 -38.29 18.55 5.03
N GLY A 120 -38.31 17.62 4.07
CA GLY A 120 -39.18 16.44 4.08
C GLY A 120 -38.43 15.25 3.50
N GLY A 121 -38.14 14.28 4.34
CA GLY A 121 -37.47 13.03 4.02
C GLY A 121 -37.14 12.31 5.31
N GLU A 122 -37.55 11.04 5.43
CA GLU A 122 -37.16 10.20 6.55
C GLU A 122 -35.68 9.86 6.37
N GLN A 123 -34.85 10.31 7.32
CA GLN A 123 -33.43 10.00 7.30
C GLN A 123 -33.28 8.49 7.48
N PRO A 124 -32.59 7.77 6.57
CA PRO A 124 -32.35 6.35 6.75
C PRO A 124 -31.71 6.14 8.13
N PRO A 125 -32.18 5.14 8.91
CA PRO A 125 -31.59 4.87 10.21
C PRO A 125 -30.09 4.62 10.02
N PRO A 126 -29.24 5.14 10.91
CA PRO A 126 -27.80 4.93 10.80
C PRO A 126 -27.52 3.43 10.80
N PRO A 127 -26.54 2.96 10.01
CA PRO A 127 -26.19 1.55 9.98
C PRO A 127 -25.81 1.08 11.39
N LYS A 128 -26.33 -0.07 11.81
CA LYS A 128 -26.23 -0.57 13.20
C LYS A 128 -24.80 -0.92 13.65
N ASN A 129 -23.83 -0.95 12.73
CA ASN A 129 -22.46 -1.43 12.97
C ASN A 129 -21.41 -0.36 12.65
N CYS A 130 -21.60 0.87 13.12
CA CYS A 130 -20.60 1.93 13.05
C CYS A 130 -19.53 1.77 14.13
N ALA A 131 -18.78 0.66 14.09
CA ALA A 131 -17.60 0.50 14.93
C ALA A 131 -16.40 1.13 14.21
N VAL A 132 -15.84 2.20 14.78
CA VAL A 132 -14.58 2.80 14.31
C VAL A 132 -13.44 2.12 15.06
N THR A 133 -12.44 1.64 14.33
CA THR A 133 -11.23 1.06 14.94
C THR A 133 -10.53 2.14 15.76
N ALA A 134 -10.37 1.89 17.04
CA ALA A 134 -9.95 2.87 18.05
C ALA A 134 -8.47 3.29 17.98
N HIS A 135 -7.69 2.75 17.04
CA HIS A 135 -6.22 2.80 17.07
C HIS A 135 -5.59 3.71 16.01
N GLU A 136 -6.38 4.37 15.18
CA GLU A 136 -5.86 5.23 14.12
C GLU A 136 -5.86 6.71 14.54
N PRO A 137 -4.85 7.51 14.15
CA PRO A 137 -4.88 8.95 14.34
C PRO A 137 -6.11 9.56 13.71
N MET A 138 -6.90 10.28 14.51
CA MET A 138 -8.19 10.83 14.09
C MET A 138 -8.17 12.36 14.08
N PHE A 139 -8.59 12.95 12.97
CA PHE A 139 -8.67 14.40 12.78
C PHE A 139 -10.12 14.85 12.64
N ASP A 140 -10.50 15.90 13.35
CA ASP A 140 -11.79 16.56 13.20
C ASP A 140 -11.78 17.52 12.02
N VAL A 141 -12.78 17.40 11.16
CA VAL A 141 -13.02 18.26 10.01
C VAL A 141 -14.39 18.91 10.13
N ASN A 142 -14.42 20.20 10.44
CA ASN A 142 -15.68 20.93 10.55
C ASN A 142 -15.98 21.71 9.26
N LEU A 143 -16.89 21.18 8.44
CA LEU A 143 -17.29 21.80 7.18
C LEU A 143 -18.22 23.01 7.38
N THR A 144 -18.63 23.31 8.61
CA THR A 144 -19.44 24.51 8.94
C THR A 144 -18.62 25.75 9.24
N GLN A 145 -17.30 25.63 9.30
CA GLN A 145 -16.39 26.75 9.59
C GLN A 145 -15.67 27.23 8.33
N THR A 146 -15.36 28.52 8.30
CA THR A 146 -14.55 29.15 7.24
C THR A 146 -13.46 30.00 7.90
N PRO A 147 -12.15 29.71 7.69
CA PRO A 147 -11.62 28.59 6.92
C PRO A 147 -11.92 27.24 7.58
N ILE A 148 -11.97 26.17 6.78
CA ILE A 148 -12.15 24.80 7.29
C ILE A 148 -10.87 24.37 7.98
N SER A 149 -10.98 23.95 9.25
CA SER A 149 -9.88 23.43 10.03
C SER A 149 -9.86 21.90 10.02
N VAL A 150 -8.69 21.31 9.82
CA VAL A 150 -8.41 19.89 10.08
C VAL A 150 -7.53 19.84 11.32
N VAL A 151 -8.07 19.34 12.43
CA VAL A 151 -7.38 19.37 13.74
C VAL A 151 -7.32 17.98 14.35
N PRO A 152 -6.22 17.57 15.00
CA PRO A 152 -6.18 16.29 15.70
C PRO A 152 -7.24 16.25 16.81
N THR A 153 -7.91 15.12 16.96
CA THR A 153 -8.99 14.98 17.96
C THR A 153 -8.39 15.03 19.37
N THR A 154 -8.87 15.97 20.20
CA THR A 154 -8.39 16.13 21.59
C THR A 154 -9.05 15.18 22.59
N ARG A 155 -10.03 14.38 22.16
CA ARG A 155 -10.89 13.56 23.05
C ARG A 155 -10.21 12.33 23.64
N ARG A 156 -8.97 12.01 23.27
CA ARG A 156 -8.20 10.96 23.93
C ARG A 156 -6.78 11.43 24.21
N ALA A 157 -6.35 11.25 25.46
CA ALA A 157 -4.95 11.22 25.85
C ALA A 157 -4.34 9.91 25.33
N GLU A 158 -4.28 9.76 24.01
CA GLU A 158 -3.71 8.57 23.36
C GLU A 158 -2.23 8.85 23.09
N PRO A 159 -1.33 7.87 23.31
CA PRO A 159 0.10 8.05 23.11
C PRO A 159 0.50 8.26 21.64
N ASP A 160 -0.41 8.03 20.70
CA ASP A 160 -0.17 8.07 19.25
C ASP A 160 -0.81 9.28 18.56
N ARG A 161 -0.82 10.43 19.27
CA ARG A 161 -1.29 11.71 18.73
C ARG A 161 -0.39 12.13 17.58
N THR A 162 -0.79 11.80 16.35
CA THR A 162 -0.17 12.32 15.15
C THR A 162 -0.73 13.71 14.89
N ASP A 163 0.14 14.72 14.88
CA ASP A 163 -0.17 16.10 14.45
C ASP A 163 0.65 16.42 13.20
N PHE A 164 0.32 17.50 12.50
CA PHE A 164 1.15 17.98 11.41
C PHE A 164 2.34 18.79 11.96
N PRO A 165 3.54 18.65 11.36
CA PRO A 165 3.89 17.75 10.26
C PRO A 165 4.22 16.32 10.72
N PHE A 166 4.09 15.34 9.82
CA PHE A 166 4.57 13.96 10.06
C PHE A 166 5.18 13.33 8.82
N THR A 167 6.00 12.30 9.01
CA THR A 167 6.74 11.61 7.95
C THR A 167 6.01 10.36 7.48
N VAL A 168 6.05 10.13 6.15
CA VAL A 168 5.59 8.91 5.48
C VAL A 168 6.71 8.36 4.61
N SER A 169 6.80 7.04 4.44
CA SER A 169 7.74 6.41 3.49
C SER A 169 7.03 5.29 2.73
N ALA A 170 7.70 4.71 1.72
CA ALA A 170 7.15 3.57 0.97
C ALA A 170 6.86 2.36 1.88
N ASP A 171 7.78 2.03 2.78
CA ASP A 171 7.66 0.89 3.69
C ASP A 171 6.79 1.15 4.93
N HIS A 172 6.53 2.42 5.24
CA HIS A 172 5.76 2.83 6.41
C HIS A 172 4.61 3.75 5.99
N PRO A 173 3.57 3.21 5.31
CA PRO A 173 2.38 3.98 5.01
C PRO A 173 1.74 4.47 6.32
N LYS A 174 1.15 5.66 6.27
CA LYS A 174 0.38 6.22 7.38
C LYS A 174 -1.09 6.19 7.06
N GLN A 175 -1.85 5.53 7.92
CA GLN A 175 -3.30 5.56 7.90
C GLN A 175 -3.81 6.55 8.94
N LEU A 176 -4.76 7.39 8.55
CA LEU A 176 -5.44 8.33 9.43
C LEU A 176 -6.93 8.36 9.10
N THR A 177 -7.74 8.79 10.06
CA THR A 177 -9.19 8.90 9.89
C THR A 177 -9.63 10.36 10.02
N LEU A 178 -10.33 10.88 9.02
CA LEU A 178 -10.96 12.20 9.09
C LEU A 178 -12.41 12.05 9.56
N ARG A 179 -12.76 12.67 10.68
CA ARG A 179 -14.13 12.75 11.19
C ARG A 179 -14.80 13.99 10.63
N ILE A 180 -15.69 13.77 9.67
CA ILE A 180 -16.33 14.82 8.88
C ILE A 180 -17.61 15.27 9.55
N ASN A 181 -17.71 16.56 9.84
CA ASN A 181 -18.91 17.21 10.35
C ASN A 181 -19.50 18.18 9.31
N PRO A 182 -20.56 17.78 8.57
CA PRO A 182 -21.22 18.64 7.59
C PRO A 182 -22.17 19.69 8.21
N GLY A 183 -22.49 19.59 9.49
CA GLY A 183 -23.59 20.35 10.11
C GLY A 183 -24.95 19.80 9.66
N ARG A 184 -25.89 20.66 9.26
CA ARG A 184 -27.23 20.28 8.75
C ARG A 184 -27.33 20.51 7.24
N ARG A 185 -26.34 20.04 6.50
CA ARG A 185 -26.19 20.31 5.06
C ARG A 185 -25.77 19.04 4.33
N ASP A 186 -26.13 19.00 3.06
CA ASP A 186 -25.52 18.10 2.10
C ASP A 186 -24.31 18.81 1.49
N VAL A 187 -23.11 18.26 1.71
CA VAL A 187 -21.85 18.91 1.37
C VAL A 187 -21.06 18.05 0.40
N ARG A 188 -20.63 18.64 -0.71
CA ARG A 188 -19.61 18.07 -1.59
C ARG A 188 -18.28 18.73 -1.33
N PHE A 189 -17.21 17.95 -1.21
CA PHE A 189 -15.87 18.46 -0.91
C PHE A 189 -14.77 17.66 -1.61
N SER A 190 -13.59 18.27 -1.73
CA SER A 190 -12.34 17.60 -2.07
C SER A 190 -11.32 17.81 -0.95
N LEU A 191 -10.34 16.91 -0.85
CA LEU A 191 -9.19 17.06 0.02
C LEU A 191 -7.99 17.49 -0.82
N LYS A 192 -7.12 18.30 -0.24
CA LYS A 192 -5.80 18.58 -0.77
C LYS A 192 -4.78 18.23 0.33
N VAL A 193 -3.96 17.23 0.08
CA VAL A 193 -2.85 16.84 0.96
C VAL A 193 -1.63 17.64 0.53
N GLU A 194 -0.99 18.34 1.47
CA GLU A 194 0.20 19.16 1.25
C GLU A 194 1.42 18.47 1.86
N TRP A 195 2.54 18.49 1.14
CA TRP A 195 3.75 17.77 1.55
C TRP A 195 5.03 18.47 1.04
N VAL A 196 6.16 18.06 1.61
CA VAL A 196 7.51 18.47 1.21
C VAL A 196 8.39 17.23 1.03
N ALA A 197 9.08 17.14 -0.11
CA ALA A 197 10.08 16.12 -0.42
C ALA A 197 11.30 16.82 -1.02
N ASP A 198 12.50 16.51 -0.54
CA ASP A 198 13.76 17.10 -1.03
C ASP A 198 13.80 18.64 -1.10
N GLY A 199 13.07 19.30 -0.19
CA GLY A 199 12.94 20.76 -0.16
C GLY A 199 11.94 21.33 -1.18
N GLU A 200 11.34 20.49 -2.03
CA GLU A 200 10.27 20.85 -2.94
C GLU A 200 8.90 20.66 -2.30
N TYR A 201 8.01 21.64 -2.49
CA TYR A 201 6.63 21.55 -2.04
C TYR A 201 5.77 20.87 -3.10
N GLY A 202 4.93 19.95 -2.66
CA GLY A 202 3.95 19.28 -3.51
C GLY A 202 2.58 19.18 -2.86
N SER A 203 1.61 18.76 -3.66
CA SER A 203 0.28 18.44 -3.16
C SER A 203 -0.44 17.43 -4.03
N ALA A 204 -1.36 16.68 -3.43
CA ALA A 204 -2.27 15.76 -4.11
C ALA A 204 -3.71 16.14 -3.78
N ILE A 205 -4.59 16.12 -4.78
CA ILE A 205 -6.02 16.37 -4.61
C ILE A 205 -6.75 15.02 -4.61
N LEU A 206 -7.69 14.85 -3.69
CA LEU A 206 -8.60 13.70 -3.63
C LEU A 206 -10.03 14.24 -3.77
N ASP A 207 -10.73 13.85 -4.83
CA ASP A 207 -12.04 14.41 -5.17
C ASP A 207 -13.06 13.36 -5.66
N ASN A 208 -12.85 12.09 -5.30
CA ASN A 208 -13.71 10.96 -5.66
C ASN A 208 -13.87 10.75 -7.19
N GLY A 209 -12.99 11.35 -8.01
CA GLY A 209 -12.97 11.19 -9.46
C GLY A 209 -11.91 10.18 -9.93
N SER A 210 -12.29 9.25 -10.81
CA SER A 210 -11.33 8.49 -11.60
C SER A 210 -10.73 9.38 -12.70
N ASP A 211 -9.75 10.19 -12.34
CA ASP A 211 -8.61 10.56 -13.18
C ASP A 211 -8.84 11.12 -14.60
N ARG A 212 -9.72 12.11 -14.82
CA ARG A 212 -9.73 12.84 -16.13
C ARG A 212 -9.82 14.36 -16.12
N ASP A 213 -10.11 15.01 -15.00
CA ASP A 213 -10.01 16.48 -14.89
C ASP A 213 -10.07 16.89 -13.41
N PRO A 214 -8.99 17.42 -12.81
CA PRO A 214 -8.99 17.88 -11.41
C PRO A 214 -9.92 19.08 -11.14
N ARG A 215 -10.55 19.63 -12.19
CA ARG A 215 -11.60 20.66 -12.09
C ARG A 215 -13.02 20.08 -12.16
N LYS A 216 -13.18 18.77 -12.35
CA LYS A 216 -14.49 18.10 -12.56
C LYS A 216 -14.66 16.76 -11.82
N GLY A 217 -13.88 16.47 -10.78
CA GLY A 217 -14.24 15.37 -9.88
C GLY A 217 -15.60 15.62 -9.22
N PRO A 218 -16.45 14.58 -9.02
CA PRO A 218 -17.77 14.75 -8.42
C PRO A 218 -17.73 15.22 -6.96
N GLY A 219 -16.57 15.14 -6.31
CA GLY A 219 -16.36 15.40 -4.89
C GLY A 219 -16.79 14.21 -4.03
N TYR A 220 -16.25 14.14 -2.83
CA TYR A 220 -16.84 13.35 -1.76
C TYR A 220 -18.13 14.03 -1.30
N ARG A 221 -19.18 13.26 -1.09
CA ARG A 221 -20.47 13.76 -0.60
C ARG A 221 -20.70 13.25 0.82
N VAL A 222 -21.15 14.14 1.70
CA VAL A 222 -21.54 13.82 3.06
C VAL A 222 -22.82 14.58 3.41
N THR A 223 -23.73 13.93 4.12
CA THR A 223 -25.02 14.49 4.53
C THR A 223 -25.11 14.43 6.05
N GLY A 224 -25.48 15.56 6.66
CA GLY A 224 -25.57 15.71 8.12
C GLY A 224 -26.93 15.48 8.73
#